data_AF-A0A356SG10-F1
#
_entry.id   AF-A0A356SG10-F1
#
_cell.length_a   1.000
_cell.length_b   1.000
_cell.length_c   1.000
_cell.angle_alpha   90.00
_cell.angle_beta   90.00
_cell.angle_gamma   90.00
#
_symmetry.space_group_name_H-M   'P 1'
#
loop_
_entity.id
_entity.type
_entity.pdbx_description
1 polymer ?
#
loop_
_entity_poly.entity_id
_entity_poly.type
_entity_poly.pdbx_seq_one_letter_code
_entity_poly.pdbx_strand_id
1 'polypeptide(L)' 'VFVDSGRDGMVVRKAMADEGVLINAGYEGYPHYIRISMGRLEDLQTFDRVFKRVMARA' A
#
# COMPACT_ATOMS: atom_id res chain seq x y z
N VAL A 1 -10.48 -1.06 -0.74
CA VAL A 1 -10.57 -0.74 0.70
C VAL A 1 -9.71 0.47 1.00
N PHE A 2 -10.18 1.39 1.85
CA PHE A 2 -9.37 2.49 2.38
C PHE A 2 -8.77 2.06 3.72
N VAL A 3 -7.47 2.31 3.90
CA VAL A 3 -6.75 1.91 5.11
C VAL A 3 -5.89 3.08 5.56
N ASP A 4 -5.97 3.43 6.84
CA ASP A 4 -4.94 4.24 7.48
C ASP A 4 -3.72 3.36 7.72
N SER A 5 -2.62 3.68 7.05
CA SER A 5 -1.37 2.94 7.17
C SER A 5 -0.51 3.40 8.35
N GLY A 6 -0.87 4.49 9.04
CA GLY A 6 -0.06 5.12 10.08
C GLY A 6 1.27 5.68 9.57
N ARG A 7 1.47 5.76 8.26
CA ARG A 7 2.68 6.23 7.57
C ARG A 7 2.30 7.12 6.42
N ASP A 8 3.23 7.96 5.96
CA ASP A 8 2.99 8.75 4.75
C ASP A 8 2.62 7.83 3.58
N GLY A 9 1.41 8.03 3.03
CA GLY A 9 0.85 7.17 2.01
C GLY A 9 1.65 7.20 0.72
N MET A 10 2.32 8.31 0.39
CA MET A 10 3.18 8.42 -0.78
C MET A 10 4.46 7.60 -0.62
N VAL A 11 5.02 7.56 0.59
CA VAL A 11 6.15 6.69 0.94
C VAL A 11 5.76 5.22 0.81
N VAL A 12 4.63 4.82 1.38
CA VAL A 12 4.13 3.44 1.27
C VAL A 12 3.85 3.08 -0.19
N ARG A 13 3.21 3.96 -0.96
CA ARG A 13 2.94 3.74 -2.39
C ARG A 13 4.21 3.48 -3.17
N LYS A 14 5.25 4.28 -2.95
CA LYS A 14 6.54 4.10 -3.62
C LYS A 14 7.17 2.75 -3.28
N ALA A 15 7.26 2.42 -1.99
CA ALA A 15 7.85 1.15 -1.55
C ALA A 15 7.10 -0.08 -2.07
N MET A 16 5.77 -0.01 -2.19
CA MET A 16 4.97 -1.08 -2.80
C MET A 16 5.24 -1.19 -4.31
N ALA A 17 5.32 -0.06 -5.02
CA ALA A 17 5.58 -0.03 -6.46
C ALA A 17 6.97 -0.57 -6.82
N ASP A 18 7.99 -0.29 -6.00
CA ASP A 18 9.35 -0.83 -6.16
C ASP A 18 9.39 -2.37 -6.07
N GLU A 19 8.36 -2.98 -5.45
CA GLU A 19 8.19 -4.42 -5.31
C GLU A 19 7.12 -4.98 -6.26
N GLY A 20 6.71 -4.20 -7.27
CA GLY A 20 5.77 -4.60 -8.32
C GLY A 20 4.30 -4.55 -7.93
N VAL A 21 3.94 -3.90 -6.82
CA VAL A 21 2.56 -3.78 -6.35
C VAL A 21 2.06 -2.34 -6.45
N LEU A 22 1.03 -2.14 -7.27
CA LEU A 22 0.44 -0.82 -7.48
C LEU A 22 -0.71 -0.56 -6.50
N ILE A 23 -0.59 0.53 -5.74
CA ILE A 23 -1.64 1.05 -4.87
C ILE A 23 -1.87 2.55 -5.13
N ASN A 24 -3.03 3.05 -4.72
CA ASN A 24 -3.30 4.49 -4.71
C ASN A 24 -3.09 5.05 -3.30
N ALA A 25 -2.57 6.27 -3.19
CA ALA A 25 -2.30 6.95 -1.92
C ALA A 25 -2.25 8.47 -2.12
N GLY A 26 -2.15 9.21 -1.02
CA GLY A 26 -1.95 10.67 -1.05
C GLY A 26 -3.25 11.43 -1.30
N TYR A 27 -4.24 11.19 -0.44
CA TYR A 27 -5.48 11.96 -0.45
C TYR A 27 -5.28 13.27 0.32
N GLU A 28 -5.78 14.38 -0.22
CA GLU A 28 -5.74 15.67 0.44
C GLU A 28 -6.46 15.61 1.80
N GLY A 29 -5.82 16.10 2.85
CA GLY A 29 -6.31 16.00 4.23
C GLY A 29 -6.14 14.63 4.89
N TYR A 30 -5.74 13.59 4.14
CA TYR A 30 -5.57 12.22 4.64
C TYR A 30 -4.22 11.64 4.21
N PRO A 31 -3.10 12.19 4.73
CA PRO A 31 -1.75 11.84 4.26
C PRO A 31 -1.38 10.38 4.53
N HIS A 32 -2.02 9.72 5.51
CA HIS A 32 -1.73 8.33 5.88
C HIS A 32 -2.63 7.29 5.23
N TYR A 33 -3.64 7.74 4.50
CA TYR A 33 -4.62 6.85 3.91
C TYR A 33 -4.17 6.37 2.54
N ILE A 34 -4.32 5.06 2.35
CA ILE A 34 -4.08 4.37 1.09
C ILE A 34 -5.36 3.68 0.63
N ARG A 35 -5.51 3.58 -0.69
CA ARG A 35 -6.56 2.80 -1.34
C ARG A 35 -5.95 1.57 -2.00
N ILE A 36 -6.42 0.42 -1.56
CA ILE A 36 -6.04 -0.89 -2.08
C ILE A 36 -7.20 -1.41 -2.94
N SER A 37 -6.90 -1.70 -4.21
CA SER A 37 -7.82 -2.41 -5.11
C SER A 37 -7.58 -3.91 -4.97
N MET A 38 -8.60 -4.64 -4.54
CA MET A 38 -8.55 -6.09 -4.49
C MET A 38 -8.87 -6.63 -5.88
N GLY A 39 -7.83 -6.92 -6.65
CA GLY A 39 -7.93 -7.51 -7.99
C GLY A 39 -8.21 -9.00 -7.91
N ARG A 40 -7.39 -9.82 -8.59
CA ARG A 40 -7.51 -11.28 -8.51
C ARG A 40 -6.93 -11.81 -7.20
N LEU A 41 -7.27 -13.04 -6.85
CA LEU A 41 -6.84 -13.66 -5.59
C LEU A 41 -5.30 -13.83 -5.52
N GLU A 42 -4.66 -14.08 -6.65
CA GLU A 42 -3.20 -14.21 -6.77
C GLU A 42 -2.51 -12.86 -6.49
N ASP A 43 -3.14 -11.77 -6.93
CA ASP A 43 -2.67 -10.41 -6.69
C ASP A 43 -2.76 -10.06 -5.19
N LEU A 44 -3.76 -10.62 -4.47
CA LEU A 44 -3.90 -10.44 -3.01
C LEU A 44 -2.80 -11.12 -2.20
N GLN A 45 -2.39 -12.33 -2.57
CA GLN A 45 -1.28 -13.02 -1.88
C GLN A 45 0.04 -12.28 -2.07
N THR A 46 0.28 -11.77 -3.28
CA THR A 46 1.44 -10.93 -3.59
C THR A 46 1.39 -9.64 -2.78
N PHE A 47 0.24 -8.97 -2.78
CA PHE A 47 0.02 -7.76 -1.98
C PHE A 47 0.30 -8.00 -0.50
N ASP A 48 -0.29 -9.02 0.13
CA ASP A 48 -0.14 -9.29 1.57
C ASP A 48 1.32 -9.50 1.97
N ARG A 49 2.04 -10.31 1.20
CA ARG A 49 3.47 -10.58 1.42
C ARG A 49 4.31 -9.30 1.29
N VAL A 50 4.09 -8.52 0.22
CA VAL A 50 4.85 -7.28 -0.02
C VAL A 50 4.53 -6.23 1.04
N PHE A 51 3.25 -6.06 1.36
CA PHE A 51 2.75 -5.07 2.32
C PHE A 51 3.35 -5.31 3.71
N LYS A 52 3.28 -6.54 4.24
CA LYS A 52 3.89 -6.89 5.54
C LYS A 52 5.38 -6.55 5.60
N ARG A 53 6.12 -6.84 4.53
CA ARG A 53 7.56 -6.54 4.43
C ARG A 53 7.84 -5.04 4.36
N VAL A 54 7.06 -4.27 3.59
CA VAL A 54 7.20 -2.81 3.51
C VAL A 54 6.92 -2.17 4.87
N MET A 55 5.85 -2.59 5.54
CA MET A 55 5.45 -2.05 6.85
C MET A 55 6.40 -2.46 7.99
N ALA A 56 7.15 -3.55 7.86
CA ALA A 56 8.16 -3.95 8.84
C ALA A 56 9.51 -3.22 8.69
N ARG A 57 9.78 -2.57 7.55
CA ARG A 57 11.07 -1.94 7.22
C ARG A 57 11.13 -0.44 7.51
N ALA A 58 10.03 0.27 7.33
CA ALA A 58 9.94 1.69 7.64
C ALA A 58 9.55 1.95 9.11
#